data_AF-A0A519K6T4-F1
#
_entry.id   AF-A0A519K6T4-F1
#
_cell.length_a   1.000
_cell.length_b   1.000
_cell.length_c   1.000
_cell.angle_alpha   90.00
_cell.angle_beta   90.00
_cell.angle_gamma   90.00
#
_symmetry.space_group_name_H-M   'P 1'
#
loop_
_entity.id
_entity.type
_entity.pdbx_description
1 polymer ?
#
loop_
_entity_poly.entity_id
_entity_poly.type
_entity_poly.pdbx_seq_one_letter_code
_entity_poly.pdbx_strand_id
1 'polypeptide(L)'
;MLMLHHPTSLHGPDDGLLLGDWSNTGVHGGMILCLMVIGVGVSTVPRWLGETHLTVRAGGMAFTGGMAALITAALVNGFAIERLAGPAAALQLPVLAALNQTLAGFGMLMVAAALGLWAVRLLGLSLLAKGAGVVGLVAVLAAAGWLLHGDGFGLVPATVATGVFAAWSVLTAACLMRGPVGEAE
;
A
#
# COMPACT_ATOMS: atom_id res chain seq x y z
N MET A 1 -1.15 23.85 14.09
CA MET A 1 0.31 23.73 13.96
C MET A 1 0.58 23.59 12.47
N LEU A 2 1.29 24.55 11.87
CA LEU A 2 1.79 24.41 10.49
C LEU A 2 2.77 23.23 10.46
N MET A 3 2.52 22.26 9.58
CA MET A 3 3.35 21.07 9.40
C MET A 3 4.75 21.48 8.94
N LEU A 4 5.71 21.55 9.87
CA LEU A 4 7.09 21.90 9.55
C LEU A 4 7.91 20.69 9.08
N HIS A 5 7.31 19.49 9.00
CA HIS A 5 7.94 18.27 8.47
C HIS A 5 6.84 17.34 7.92
N HIS A 6 6.25 17.68 6.78
CA HIS A 6 5.46 16.68 6.06
C HIS A 6 6.43 15.66 5.46
N PRO A 7 6.25 14.34 5.65
CA PRO A 7 7.10 13.30 5.07
C PRO A 7 7.05 13.22 3.53
N THR A 8 6.44 14.23 2.87
CA THR A 8 6.35 14.44 1.42
C THR A 8 7.15 15.66 0.92
N SER A 9 7.94 16.32 1.77
CA SER A 9 8.82 17.41 1.35
C SER A 9 10.12 16.83 0.76
N LEU A 10 10.41 17.11 -0.51
CA LEU A 10 11.67 16.73 -1.16
C LEU A 10 12.76 17.81 -1.00
N HIS A 11 12.38 19.09 -0.85
CA HIS A 11 13.31 20.23 -0.93
C HIS A 11 13.19 21.27 0.20
N GLY A 12 12.35 21.08 1.22
CA GLY A 12 12.28 21.96 2.39
C GLY A 12 10.89 22.55 2.65
N PRO A 13 10.78 23.56 3.53
CA PRO A 13 9.51 24.04 4.08
C PRO A 13 8.48 24.54 3.04
N ASP A 14 8.93 24.86 1.82
CA ASP A 14 8.08 25.37 0.74
C ASP A 14 7.35 24.27 -0.04
N ASP A 15 7.77 23.00 0.04
CA ASP A 15 7.06 21.88 -0.60
C ASP A 15 5.75 21.52 0.12
N GLY A 16 5.61 21.97 1.38
CA GLY A 16 4.38 21.82 2.17
C GLY A 16 3.28 22.83 1.84
N LEU A 17 3.58 23.87 1.03
CA LEU A 17 2.64 24.98 0.77
C LEU A 17 1.43 24.56 -0.08
N LEU A 18 1.52 23.53 -0.92
CA LEU A 18 0.38 23.01 -1.69
C LEU A 18 -0.53 22.07 -0.89
N LEU A 19 -0.04 21.49 0.22
CA LEU A 19 -0.81 20.60 1.10
C LEU A 19 -1.28 21.31 2.39
N GLY A 20 -0.75 22.49 2.69
CA GLY A 20 -1.10 23.28 3.87
C GLY A 20 -2.58 23.72 3.94
N ASP A 21 -3.28 23.73 2.79
CA ASP A 21 -4.69 24.08 2.70
C ASP A 21 -5.64 22.91 3.03
N TRP A 22 -5.13 21.67 3.08
CA TRP A 22 -5.95 20.48 3.25
C TRP A 22 -5.84 19.96 4.68
N SER A 23 -6.99 19.77 5.34
CA SER A 23 -6.99 19.15 6.67
C SER A 23 -6.34 17.76 6.60
N ASN A 24 -5.37 17.49 7.48
CA ASN A 24 -4.68 16.20 7.56
C ASN A 24 -5.67 15.03 7.72
N THR A 25 -6.72 15.26 8.52
CA THR A 25 -7.86 14.33 8.67
C THR A 25 -8.59 14.08 7.36
N GLY A 26 -8.83 15.10 6.54
CA GLY A 26 -9.46 14.95 5.23
C GLY A 26 -8.63 14.13 4.26
N VAL A 27 -7.31 14.38 4.19
CA VAL A 27 -6.38 13.61 3.34
C VAL A 27 -6.37 12.14 3.75
N HIS A 28 -6.22 11.85 5.05
CA HIS A 28 -6.21 10.48 5.54
C HIS A 28 -7.57 9.79 5.44
N GLY A 29 -8.68 10.51 5.62
CA GLY A 29 -10.02 10.00 5.38
C GLY A 29 -10.23 9.58 3.93
N GLY A 30 -9.77 10.39 2.97
CA GLY A 30 -9.76 10.03 1.55
C GLY A 30 -8.89 8.82 1.26
N MET A 31 -7.69 8.75 1.87
CA MET A 31 -6.81 7.59 1.74
C MET A 31 -7.46 6.30 2.27
N ILE A 32 -8.14 6.34 3.42
CA ILE A 32 -8.87 5.19 3.97
C ILE A 32 -9.95 4.73 2.99
N LEU A 33 -10.72 5.65 2.42
CA LEU A 33 -11.75 5.31 1.43
C LEU A 33 -11.13 4.66 0.19
N CYS A 34 -10.04 5.23 -0.35
CA CYS A 34 -9.33 4.66 -1.48
C CYS A 34 -8.82 3.24 -1.17
N LEU A 35 -8.23 3.03 0.02
CA LEU A 35 -7.78 1.71 0.46
C LEU A 35 -8.96 0.72 0.56
N MET A 36 -10.12 1.13 1.06
CA MET A 36 -11.30 0.27 1.08
C MET A 36 -11.77 -0.11 -0.33
N VAL A 37 -11.84 0.87 -1.24
CA VAL A 37 -12.23 0.63 -2.64
C VAL A 37 -11.24 -0.30 -3.34
N ILE A 38 -9.93 -0.09 -3.13
CA ILE A 38 -8.88 -1.00 -3.61
C ILE A 38 -9.08 -2.41 -3.03
N GLY A 39 -9.36 -2.50 -1.73
CA GLY A 39 -9.64 -3.76 -1.04
C GLY A 39 -10.76 -4.55 -1.70
N VAL A 40 -11.87 -3.87 -2.02
CA VAL A 40 -13.00 -4.46 -2.74
C VAL A 40 -12.62 -4.83 -4.16
N GLY A 41 -11.96 -3.95 -4.92
CA GLY A 41 -11.58 -4.19 -6.30
C GLY A 41 -10.67 -5.41 -6.47
N VAL A 42 -9.67 -5.55 -5.60
CA VAL A 42 -8.68 -6.65 -5.64
C VAL A 42 -9.25 -7.96 -5.08
N SER A 43 -10.39 -7.94 -4.37
CA SER A 43 -11.00 -9.15 -3.79
C SER A 43 -11.39 -10.24 -4.81
N THR A 44 -11.45 -9.88 -6.09
CA THR A 44 -11.74 -10.81 -7.20
C THR A 44 -10.50 -11.57 -7.68
N VAL A 45 -9.30 -11.05 -7.42
CA VAL A 45 -8.03 -11.63 -7.90
C VAL A 45 -7.80 -13.06 -7.36
N PRO A 46 -8.04 -13.37 -6.07
CA PRO A 46 -7.90 -14.74 -5.58
C PRO A 46 -8.77 -15.76 -6.31
N ARG A 47 -10.02 -15.41 -6.62
CA ARG A 47 -10.95 -16.27 -7.38
C ARG A 47 -10.42 -16.55 -8.78
N TRP A 48 -9.96 -15.51 -9.45
CA TRP A 48 -9.41 -15.63 -10.79
C TRP A 48 -8.12 -16.46 -10.85
N LEU A 49 -7.24 -16.35 -9.85
CA LEU A 49 -5.99 -17.12 -9.78
C LEU A 49 -6.16 -18.56 -9.25
N GLY A 50 -7.33 -18.88 -8.72
CA GLY A 50 -7.68 -20.16 -8.10
C GLY A 50 -7.42 -20.18 -6.59
N GLU A 51 -8.48 -20.00 -5.80
CA GLU A 51 -8.41 -19.92 -4.32
C GLU A 51 -7.93 -21.20 -3.63
N THR A 52 -7.89 -22.33 -4.33
CA THR A 52 -7.38 -23.59 -3.75
C THR A 52 -5.86 -23.59 -3.59
N HIS A 53 -5.14 -22.74 -4.35
CA HIS A 53 -3.69 -22.67 -4.29
C HIS A 53 -3.20 -21.95 -3.02
N LEU A 54 -2.22 -22.55 -2.33
CA LEU A 54 -1.67 -22.01 -1.08
C LEU A 54 -1.09 -20.61 -1.26
N THR A 55 -0.37 -20.34 -2.35
CA THR A 55 0.20 -19.01 -2.62
C THR A 55 -0.89 -17.96 -2.80
N VAL A 56 -2.01 -18.32 -3.43
CA VAL A 56 -3.15 -17.41 -3.65
C VAL A 56 -3.84 -17.08 -2.33
N ARG A 57 -4.08 -18.08 -1.48
CA ARG A 57 -4.66 -17.89 -0.13
C ARG A 57 -3.75 -17.07 0.78
N ALA A 58 -2.47 -17.43 0.82
CA ALA A 58 -1.46 -16.68 1.58
C ALA A 58 -1.39 -15.23 1.09
N GLY A 59 -1.42 -15.00 -0.22
CA GLY A 59 -1.47 -13.67 -0.80
C GLY A 59 -2.74 -12.91 -0.41
N GLY A 60 -3.90 -13.55 -0.43
CA GLY A 60 -5.17 -12.94 0.02
C GLY A 60 -5.16 -12.54 1.50
N MET A 61 -4.64 -13.41 2.37
CA MET A 61 -4.46 -13.09 3.80
C MET A 61 -3.47 -11.93 3.99
N ALA A 62 -2.35 -11.97 3.26
CA ALA A 62 -1.35 -10.94 3.32
C ALA A 62 -1.88 -9.58 2.86
N PHE A 63 -2.60 -9.55 1.74
CA PHE A 63 -3.23 -8.35 1.23
C PHE A 63 -4.24 -7.79 2.23
N THR A 64 -5.12 -8.62 2.76
CA THR A 64 -6.14 -8.19 3.75
C THR A 64 -5.50 -7.62 5.01
N GLY A 65 -4.51 -8.30 5.57
CA GLY A 65 -3.76 -7.83 6.74
C GLY A 65 -2.99 -6.54 6.45
N GLY A 66 -2.39 -6.44 5.26
CA GLY A 66 -1.68 -5.25 4.80
C GLY A 66 -2.60 -4.03 4.68
N MET A 67 -3.75 -4.20 4.04
CA MET A 67 -4.76 -3.15 3.90
C MET A 67 -5.32 -2.70 5.25
N ALA A 68 -5.60 -3.63 6.17
CA ALA A 68 -6.04 -3.31 7.52
C ALA A 68 -4.97 -2.50 8.28
N ALA A 69 -3.69 -2.87 8.14
CA ALA A 69 -2.59 -2.14 8.76
C ALA A 69 -2.43 -0.73 8.17
N LEU A 70 -2.51 -0.56 6.85
CA LEU A 70 -2.46 0.76 6.19
C LEU A 70 -3.63 1.66 6.61
N ILE A 71 -4.85 1.11 6.69
CA ILE A 71 -6.03 1.83 7.19
C ILE A 71 -5.81 2.24 8.66
N THR A 72 -5.28 1.35 9.49
CA THR A 72 -5.00 1.64 10.90
C THR A 72 -3.92 2.71 11.05
N ALA A 73 -2.85 2.65 10.25
CA ALA A 73 -1.84 3.71 10.18
C ALA A 73 -2.49 5.05 9.82
N ALA A 74 -3.35 5.07 8.80
CA ALA A 74 -4.06 6.27 8.39
C ALA A 74 -4.95 6.85 9.50
N LEU A 75 -5.63 5.99 10.26
CA LEU A 75 -6.43 6.38 11.42
C LEU A 75 -5.57 6.99 12.53
N VAL A 76 -4.42 6.39 12.82
CA VAL A 76 -3.48 6.92 13.83
C VAL A 76 -2.98 8.30 13.40
N ASN A 77 -2.48 8.44 12.17
CA ASN A 77 -1.88 9.69 11.70
C ASN A 77 -2.90 10.81 11.50
N GLY A 78 -4.03 10.53 10.84
CA GLY A 78 -5.00 11.55 10.47
C GLY A 78 -6.03 11.90 11.55
N PHE A 79 -6.19 11.06 12.59
CA PHE A 79 -7.25 11.23 13.59
C PHE A 79 -6.75 11.14 15.02
N ALA A 80 -5.88 10.19 15.37
CA ALA A 80 -5.40 10.06 16.75
C ALA A 80 -4.36 11.13 17.10
N ILE A 81 -3.33 11.29 16.27
CA ILE A 81 -2.25 12.28 16.49
C ILE A 81 -2.79 13.71 16.44
N GLU A 82 -3.67 14.03 15.48
CA GLU A 82 -4.30 15.35 15.33
C GLU A 82 -5.10 15.82 16.56
N ARG A 83 -5.60 14.88 17.37
CA ARG A 83 -6.39 15.20 18.56
C ARG A 83 -5.55 15.35 19.83
N LEU A 84 -4.24 15.12 19.75
CA LEU A 84 -3.36 15.29 20.90
C LEU A 84 -3.24 16.78 21.26
N ALA A 85 -3.53 17.10 22.52
CA ALA A 85 -3.39 18.44 23.06
C ALA A 85 -2.85 18.40 24.49
N GLY A 86 -2.16 19.46 24.89
CA GLY A 86 -1.65 19.65 26.25
C GLY A 86 -0.46 18.75 26.61
N PRO A 87 -0.09 18.69 27.91
CA PRO A 87 1.13 18.04 28.38
C PRO A 87 1.22 16.54 28.07
N ALA A 88 0.09 15.86 27.95
CA ALA A 88 0.03 14.43 27.59
C ALA A 88 0.51 14.15 26.16
N ALA A 89 0.46 15.13 25.26
CA ALA A 89 0.91 14.99 23.88
C ALA A 89 2.41 14.66 23.79
N ALA A 90 3.23 15.21 24.69
CA ALA A 90 4.67 14.97 24.70
C ALA A 90 5.03 13.49 24.97
N LEU A 91 4.19 12.77 25.72
CA LEU A 91 4.37 11.34 26.02
C LEU A 91 3.71 10.44 24.97
N GLN A 92 2.55 10.83 24.44
CA GLN A 92 1.76 9.99 23.53
C GLN A 92 2.19 10.10 22.07
N LEU A 93 2.70 11.27 21.65
CA LEU A 93 3.07 11.52 20.25
C LEU A 93 4.16 10.55 19.74
N PRO A 94 5.27 10.29 20.46
CA PRO A 94 6.30 9.36 19.97
C PRO A 94 5.78 7.94 19.82
N VAL A 95 4.91 7.49 20.73
CA VAL A 95 4.31 6.15 20.71
C VAL A 95 3.38 6.00 19.51
N LEU A 96 2.49 6.98 19.29
CA LEU A 96 1.57 6.96 18.15
C LEU A 96 2.31 7.11 16.82
N ALA A 97 3.39 7.91 16.77
CA ALA A 97 4.25 8.02 15.59
C ALA A 97 4.94 6.69 15.27
N ALA A 98 5.53 6.03 16.28
CA ALA A 98 6.15 4.71 16.11
C ALA A 98 5.13 3.64 15.69
N LEU A 99 3.94 3.65 16.27
CA LEU A 99 2.84 2.76 15.88
C LEU A 99 2.43 2.99 14.42
N ASN A 100 2.22 4.25 14.02
CA ASN A 100 1.88 4.61 12.65
C ASN A 100 2.94 4.13 11.65
N GLN A 101 4.22 4.44 11.89
CA GLN A 101 5.32 4.02 11.02
C GLN A 101 5.43 2.50 10.92
N THR A 102 5.28 1.81 12.05
CA THR A 102 5.31 0.34 12.10
C THR A 102 4.17 -0.26 11.29
N LEU A 103 2.94 0.24 11.46
CA LEU A 103 1.76 -0.22 10.73
C LEU A 103 1.84 0.09 9.24
N ALA A 104 2.33 1.27 8.87
CA ALA A 104 2.52 1.65 7.46
C ALA A 104 3.57 0.75 6.80
N GLY A 105 4.72 0.57 7.45
CA GLY A 105 5.78 -0.33 7.01
C GLY A 105 5.28 -1.76 6.83
N PHE A 106 4.69 -2.34 7.88
CA PHE A 106 4.09 -3.67 7.83
C PHE A 106 3.05 -3.78 6.72
N GLY A 107 2.16 -2.78 6.61
CA GLY A 107 1.11 -2.72 5.60
C GLY A 107 1.63 -2.88 4.18
N MET A 108 2.64 -2.09 3.80
CA MET A 108 3.24 -2.19 2.47
C MET A 108 4.00 -3.49 2.24
N LEU A 109 4.74 -3.98 3.24
CA LEU A 109 5.45 -5.26 3.13
C LEU A 109 4.48 -6.40 2.86
N MET A 110 3.35 -6.41 3.56
CA MET A 110 2.30 -7.41 3.39
C MET A 110 1.61 -7.28 2.03
N VAL A 111 1.35 -6.06 1.53
CA VAL A 111 0.85 -5.85 0.17
C VAL A 111 1.86 -6.32 -0.88
N ALA A 112 3.14 -5.96 -0.74
CA ALA A 112 4.19 -6.43 -1.66
C ALA A 112 4.32 -7.95 -1.65
N ALA A 113 4.30 -8.57 -0.46
CA ALA A 113 4.29 -10.03 -0.31
C ALA A 113 3.08 -10.66 -1.00
N ALA A 114 1.89 -10.06 -0.88
CA ALA A 114 0.71 -10.54 -1.58
C ALA A 114 0.89 -10.52 -3.10
N LEU A 115 1.41 -9.42 -3.66
CA LEU A 115 1.68 -9.32 -5.09
C LEU A 115 2.71 -10.37 -5.55
N GLY A 116 3.76 -10.60 -4.77
CA GLY A 116 4.76 -11.64 -5.05
C GLY A 116 4.19 -13.06 -4.99
N LEU A 117 3.33 -13.35 -4.01
CA LEU A 117 2.68 -14.64 -3.88
C LEU A 117 1.72 -14.92 -5.05
N TRP A 118 0.98 -13.90 -5.51
CA TRP A 118 0.14 -13.99 -6.70
C TRP A 118 0.96 -14.06 -8.00
N ALA A 119 2.15 -13.44 -8.03
CA ALA A 119 3.05 -13.50 -9.17
C ALA A 119 3.40 -14.95 -9.58
N VAL A 120 3.54 -15.85 -8.60
CA VAL A 120 3.80 -17.28 -8.85
C VAL A 120 2.79 -17.90 -9.81
N ARG A 121 1.50 -17.54 -9.67
CA ARG A 121 0.44 -18.02 -10.56
C ARG A 121 0.38 -17.23 -11.86
N LEU A 122 0.47 -15.91 -11.76
CA LEU A 122 0.44 -14.99 -12.90
C LEU A 122 1.50 -15.33 -13.98
N LEU A 123 2.68 -15.76 -13.56
CA LEU A 123 3.77 -16.14 -14.46
C LEU A 123 3.47 -17.40 -15.30
N GLY A 124 2.52 -18.23 -14.87
CA GLY A 124 2.08 -19.42 -15.60
C GLY A 124 0.93 -19.17 -16.58
N LEU A 125 0.43 -17.94 -16.70
CA LEU A 125 -0.74 -17.58 -17.51
C LEU A 125 -0.32 -16.87 -18.83
N SER A 126 -1.19 -16.02 -19.37
CA SER A 126 -0.98 -15.25 -20.60
C SER A 126 0.18 -14.24 -20.49
N LEU A 127 0.68 -13.72 -21.62
CA LEU A 127 1.75 -12.71 -21.65
C LEU A 127 1.42 -11.46 -20.81
N LEU A 128 0.15 -11.02 -20.84
CA LEU A 128 -0.29 -9.87 -20.05
C LEU A 128 -0.27 -10.17 -18.54
N ALA A 129 -0.71 -11.37 -18.15
CA ALA A 129 -0.66 -11.83 -16.77
C ALA A 129 0.80 -12.00 -16.29
N LYS A 130 1.70 -12.49 -17.15
CA LYS A 130 3.14 -12.52 -16.87
C LYS A 130 3.69 -11.12 -16.59
N GLY A 131 3.27 -10.12 -17.36
CA GLY A 131 3.58 -8.71 -17.10
C GLY A 131 3.16 -8.28 -15.69
N ALA A 132 1.91 -8.57 -15.30
CA ALA A 132 1.45 -8.30 -13.92
C ALA A 132 2.28 -9.06 -12.88
N GLY A 133 2.63 -10.33 -13.15
CA GLY A 133 3.48 -11.14 -12.28
C GLY A 133 4.86 -10.54 -12.08
N VAL A 134 5.51 -10.09 -13.15
CA VAL A 134 6.82 -9.41 -13.08
C VAL A 134 6.73 -8.14 -12.23
N VAL A 135 5.71 -7.30 -12.42
CA VAL A 135 5.51 -6.11 -11.58
C VAL A 135 5.32 -6.49 -10.11
N GLY A 136 4.60 -7.59 -9.83
CA GLY A 136 4.45 -8.11 -8.47
C GLY A 136 5.78 -8.55 -7.84
N LEU A 137 6.68 -9.17 -8.62
CA LEU A 137 8.03 -9.51 -8.16
C LEU A 137 8.88 -8.26 -7.92
N VAL A 138 8.79 -7.26 -8.80
CA VAL A 138 9.47 -5.96 -8.61
C VAL A 138 9.02 -5.31 -7.31
N ALA A 139 7.73 -5.39 -6.96
CA ALA A 139 7.23 -4.88 -5.68
C ALA A 139 7.92 -5.53 -4.48
N VAL A 140 8.12 -6.85 -4.51
CA VAL A 140 8.84 -7.58 -3.44
C VAL A 140 10.31 -7.17 -3.37
N LEU A 141 10.98 -7.07 -4.51
CA LEU A 141 12.39 -6.67 -4.54
C LEU A 141 12.58 -5.24 -4.03
N ALA A 142 11.69 -4.33 -4.41
CA ALA A 142 11.71 -2.95 -3.93
C ALA A 142 11.47 -2.91 -2.41
N ALA A 143 10.46 -3.63 -1.91
CA ALA A 143 10.18 -3.78 -0.49
C ALA A 143 11.38 -4.31 0.31
N ALA A 144 12.03 -5.38 -0.19
CA ALA A 144 13.24 -5.92 0.42
C ALA A 144 14.40 -4.92 0.37
N GLY A 145 14.58 -4.22 -0.75
CA GLY A 145 15.61 -3.20 -0.92
C GLY A 145 15.49 -2.07 0.12
N TRP A 146 14.27 -1.58 0.37
CA TRP A 146 14.04 -0.54 1.39
C TRP A 146 14.27 -1.02 2.81
N LEU A 147 13.89 -2.27 3.12
CA LEU A 147 14.19 -2.87 4.43
C LEU A 147 15.70 -2.93 4.70
N LEU A 148 16.50 -3.23 3.67
CA LEU A 148 17.95 -3.37 3.80
C LEU A 148 18.68 -2.02 3.91
N HIS A 149 18.16 -0.96 3.30
CA HIS A 149 18.79 0.37 3.33
C HIS A 149 18.54 1.14 4.64
N GLY A 150 17.54 0.75 5.44
CA GLY A 150 17.35 1.30 6.79
C GLY A 150 16.85 2.75 6.86
N ASP A 151 16.68 3.45 5.73
CA ASP A 151 16.24 4.86 5.66
C ASP A 151 14.77 5.10 6.08
N GLY A 152 14.10 4.09 6.63
CA GLY A 152 12.71 4.18 7.08
C GLY A 152 11.72 4.43 5.94
N PHE A 153 10.48 4.70 6.32
CA PHE A 153 9.40 5.00 5.36
C PHE A 153 9.26 6.51 5.14
N GLY A 154 9.35 6.95 3.89
CA GLY A 154 9.24 8.35 3.47
C GLY A 154 8.60 8.52 2.10
N LEU A 155 8.61 9.74 1.55
CA LEU A 155 7.93 10.07 0.29
C LEU A 155 8.30 9.17 -0.88
N VAL A 156 9.61 8.92 -1.05
CA VAL A 156 10.13 8.18 -2.19
C VAL A 156 9.63 6.73 -2.15
N PRO A 157 9.84 5.96 -1.06
CA PRO A 157 9.22 4.65 -0.91
C PRO A 157 7.70 4.65 -1.14
N ALA A 158 6.97 5.63 -0.59
CA ALA A 158 5.51 5.72 -0.75
C ALA A 158 5.08 5.95 -2.21
N THR A 159 5.77 6.86 -2.91
CA THR A 159 5.50 7.19 -4.32
C THR A 159 5.81 6.00 -5.22
N VAL A 160 6.96 5.36 -5.01
CA VAL A 160 7.35 4.18 -5.81
C VAL A 160 6.38 3.03 -5.55
N ALA A 161 6.04 2.75 -4.29
CA ALA A 161 5.07 1.70 -3.94
C ALA A 161 3.71 1.96 -4.61
N THR A 162 3.24 3.21 -4.61
CA THR A 162 1.99 3.62 -5.27
C THR A 162 2.06 3.39 -6.79
N GLY A 163 3.16 3.80 -7.43
CA GLY A 163 3.35 3.61 -8.87
C GLY A 163 3.41 2.13 -9.27
N VAL A 164 4.15 1.32 -8.51
CA VAL A 164 4.24 -0.14 -8.73
C VAL A 164 2.87 -0.80 -8.55
N PHE A 165 2.15 -0.46 -7.48
CA PHE A 165 0.81 -0.99 -7.23
C PHE A 165 -0.19 -0.58 -8.31
N ALA A 166 -0.13 0.67 -8.79
CA ALA A 166 -0.98 1.16 -9.87
C ALA A 166 -0.71 0.41 -11.18
N ALA A 167 0.56 0.22 -11.55
CA ALA A 167 0.95 -0.55 -12.72
C ALA A 167 0.45 -2.00 -12.63
N TRP A 168 0.65 -2.64 -11.47
CA TRP A 168 0.15 -4.00 -11.23
C TRP A 168 -1.38 -4.08 -11.34
N SER A 169 -2.09 -3.10 -10.77
CA SER A 169 -3.55 -3.04 -10.76
C SER A 169 -4.13 -2.88 -12.17
N VAL A 170 -3.55 -2.00 -12.99
CA VAL A 170 -3.97 -1.79 -14.38
C VAL A 170 -3.78 -3.06 -15.21
N LEU A 171 -2.61 -3.71 -15.10
CA LEU A 171 -2.34 -4.96 -15.82
C LEU A 171 -3.29 -6.07 -15.38
N THR A 172 -3.54 -6.20 -14.08
CA THR A 172 -4.44 -7.22 -13.53
C THR A 172 -5.88 -6.96 -13.93
N ALA A 173 -6.35 -5.71 -13.87
CA ALA A 173 -7.67 -5.34 -14.36
C ALA A 173 -7.83 -5.63 -15.86
N ALA A 174 -6.82 -5.32 -16.68
CA ALA A 174 -6.82 -5.66 -18.09
C ALA A 174 -6.87 -7.17 -18.35
N CYS A 175 -6.25 -8.00 -17.50
CA CYS A 175 -6.40 -9.45 -17.56
C CYS A 175 -7.82 -9.89 -17.23
N LEU A 176 -8.41 -9.36 -16.15
CA LEU A 176 -9.76 -9.72 -15.70
C LEU A 176 -10.83 -9.35 -16.73
N MET A 177 -10.69 -8.20 -17.40
CA MET A 177 -11.64 -7.76 -18.44
C MET A 177 -11.61 -8.63 -19.70
N ARG A 178 -10.52 -9.38 -19.95
CA ARG A 178 -10.39 -10.26 -21.13
C ARG A 178 -11.04 -11.64 -20.96
N GLY A 179 -11.63 -11.92 -19.79
CA GLY A 179 -12.28 -13.20 -19.50
C GLY A 179 -11.29 -14.34 -19.22
N PRO A 180 -11.77 -15.52 -18.79
CA PRO A 180 -10.91 -16.66 -18.49
C PRO A 180 -10.19 -17.14 -19.75
N VAL A 181 -8.86 -17.23 -19.66
CA VAL A 181 -8.01 -17.85 -20.69
C VAL A 181 -8.33 -19.34 -20.71
N GLY A 182 -9.16 -19.78 -21.65
CA GLY A 182 -9.58 -21.19 -21.77
C GLY A 182 -10.75 -21.50 -22.71
N GLU A 183 -11.44 -20.52 -23.31
CA GLU A 183 -12.50 -20.78 -24.30
C GLU A 183 -12.15 -20.37 -25.74
N ALA A 184 -10.91 -19.93 -25.98
CA ALA A 184 -10.43 -19.60 -27.32
C ALA A 184 -8.96 -20.02 -27.46
N GLU A 185 -8.74 -21.33 -27.53
CA GLU A 185 -7.67 -22.00 -28.30
C GLU A 185 -7.81 -23.52 -28.21
#